data_AF-A0A853I981-F1
#
_entry.id   AF-A0A853I981-F1
#
_cell.length_a   1.000
_cell.length_b   1.000
_cell.length_c   1.000
_cell.angle_alpha   90.00
_cell.angle_beta   90.00
_cell.angle_gamma   90.00
#
_symmetry.space_group_name_H-M   'P 1'
#
loop_
_entity.id
_entity.type
_entity.pdbx_description
1 polymer ?
#
loop_
_entity_poly.entity_id
_entity_poly.type
_entity_poly.pdbx_seq_one_letter_code
_entity_poly.pdbx_strand_id
1 'polypeptide(L)'
;MSEYRFHPKRLWRFDFVFLDYNLAVELEGGTYSHGRRTKSGQTLKSRHLTPTGFYQDCEKYAEAAIQGWSVLRFDSRMVREGSAFDYTVRALESRGFRWKKA
;
A
#
# COMPACT_ATOMS: atom_id res chain seq x y z
N MET A 1 9.83 12.47 2.31
CA MET A 1 9.18 11.13 2.38
C MET A 1 10.19 10.12 1.86
N SER A 2 10.64 9.20 2.71
CA SER A 2 11.68 8.22 2.39
C SER A 2 11.04 6.85 2.24
N GLU A 3 11.17 6.26 1.06
CA GLU A 3 10.78 4.88 0.78
C GLU A 3 11.59 3.92 1.69
N TYR A 4 10.91 3.08 2.46
CA TYR A 4 11.57 2.13 3.37
C TYR A 4 11.72 0.75 2.74
N ARG A 5 12.98 0.29 2.63
CA ARG A 5 13.31 -1.06 2.17
C ARG A 5 13.30 -2.01 3.36
N PHE A 6 12.32 -2.90 3.41
CA PHE A 6 12.21 -3.89 4.48
C PHE A 6 12.91 -5.22 4.14
N HIS A 7 13.05 -5.59 2.86
CA HIS A 7 13.63 -6.88 2.48
C HIS A 7 15.13 -6.80 2.13
N PRO A 8 15.98 -7.72 2.65
CA PRO A 8 17.44 -7.64 2.49
C PRO A 8 17.91 -7.84 1.05
N LYS A 9 17.20 -8.65 0.24
CA LYS A 9 17.61 -8.98 -1.14
C LYS A 9 16.73 -8.37 -2.23
N ARG A 10 15.47 -8.08 -1.92
CA ARG A 10 14.49 -7.56 -2.87
C ARG A 10 14.42 -6.05 -2.67
N LEU A 11 14.28 -5.30 -3.75
CA LEU A 11 14.19 -3.83 -3.70
C LEU A 11 12.77 -3.34 -3.38
N TRP A 12 11.97 -4.14 -2.67
CA TRP A 12 10.62 -3.74 -2.28
C TRP A 12 10.67 -2.57 -1.31
N ARG A 13 9.77 -1.63 -1.57
CA ARG A 13 9.60 -0.40 -0.81
C ARG A 13 8.13 -0.28 -0.46
N PHE A 14 7.85 0.17 0.76
CA PHE A 14 6.51 0.64 1.11
C PHE A 14 6.33 2.10 0.69
N ASP A 15 5.13 2.48 0.26
CA ASP A 15 4.82 3.89 -0.05
C ASP A 15 4.92 4.75 1.21
N PHE A 16 4.39 4.25 2.34
CA PHE A 16 4.57 4.83 3.67
C PHE A 16 4.86 3.79 4.73
N VAL A 17 5.59 4.20 5.77
CA VAL A 17 5.94 3.35 6.91
C VAL A 17 5.85 4.13 8.22
N PHE A 18 5.41 3.44 9.26
CA PHE A 18 5.46 3.86 10.64
C PHE A 18 6.33 2.85 11.41
N LEU A 19 7.63 3.12 11.47
CA LEU A 19 8.65 2.17 11.93
C LEU A 19 8.40 1.67 13.35
N ASP A 20 8.09 2.57 14.28
CA ASP A 20 7.85 2.23 15.68
C ASP A 20 6.62 1.34 15.90
N TYR A 21 5.78 1.19 14.87
CA TYR A 21 4.51 0.47 14.93
C TYR A 21 4.47 -0.76 14.02
N ASN A 22 5.57 -1.08 13.32
CA ASN A 22 5.61 -2.13 12.28
C ASN A 22 4.39 -2.06 11.33
N LEU A 23 4.00 -0.84 10.95
CA LEU A 23 2.85 -0.57 10.11
C LEU A 23 3.30 0.06 8.80
N ALA A 24 2.84 -0.49 7.68
CA ALA A 24 3.06 0.04 6.35
C ALA A 24 1.72 0.37 5.67
N VAL A 25 1.77 1.33 4.75
CA VAL A 25 0.64 1.69 3.88
C VAL A 25 1.08 1.63 2.43
N GLU A 26 0.27 0.97 1.59
CA GLU A 26 0.43 0.86 0.15
C GLU A 26 -0.77 1.48 -0.56
N LEU A 27 -0.48 2.26 -1.61
CA LEU A 27 -1.47 2.89 -2.47
C LEU A 27 -1.55 2.16 -3.81
N GLU A 28 -2.61 1.37 -3.97
CA GLU A 28 -2.83 0.50 -5.11
C GLU A 28 -3.35 1.31 -6.32
N GLY A 29 -2.42 1.68 -7.21
CA GLY A 29 -2.70 2.49 -8.39
C GLY A 29 -3.40 1.73 -9.52
N GLY A 30 -4.26 2.44 -10.26
CA GLY A 30 -4.81 1.96 -11.53
C GLY A 30 -5.82 0.82 -11.43
N THR A 31 -6.30 0.49 -10.23
CA THR A 31 -7.33 -0.55 -10.02
C THR A 31 -8.62 -0.27 -10.79
N TYR A 32 -9.05 1.00 -10.85
CA TYR A 32 -10.26 1.42 -11.58
C TYR A 32 -10.04 1.72 -13.06
N SER A 33 -8.79 1.92 -13.50
CA SER A 33 -8.46 2.27 -14.87
C SER A 33 -7.97 1.09 -15.70
N HIS A 34 -7.64 -0.04 -15.08
CA HIS A 34 -7.22 -1.26 -15.78
C HIS A 34 -8.28 -1.70 -16.81
N GLY A 35 -7.83 -2.01 -18.02
CA GLY A 35 -8.70 -2.42 -19.13
C GLY A 35 -9.39 -1.26 -19.85
N ARG A 36 -9.33 -0.01 -19.34
CA ARG A 36 -9.90 1.14 -20.04
C ARG A 36 -9.05 1.53 -21.25
N ARG A 37 -9.69 1.89 -22.36
CA ARG A 37 -9.03 2.47 -23.54
C ARG A 37 -8.88 3.98 -23.40
N THR A 38 -7.69 4.49 -23.72
CA THR A 38 -7.41 5.93 -23.83
C THR A 38 -7.95 6.47 -25.17
N LYS A 39 -7.96 7.80 -25.32
CA LYS A 39 -8.29 8.45 -26.60
C LYS A 39 -7.36 8.08 -27.75
N SER A 40 -6.12 7.68 -27.44
CA SER A 40 -5.14 7.17 -28.41
C SER A 40 -5.31 5.68 -28.73
N GLY A 41 -6.34 5.01 -28.18
CA GLY A 41 -6.59 3.58 -28.40
C GLY A 41 -5.76 2.63 -27.51
N GLN A 42 -4.87 3.15 -26.67
CA GLN A 42 -4.07 2.33 -25.75
C GLN A 42 -4.95 1.78 -24.63
N THR A 43 -4.79 0.51 -24.28
CA THR A 43 -5.45 -0.08 -23.10
C THR A 43 -4.58 0.13 -21.86
N LEU A 44 -5.12 0.79 -20.85
CA LEU A 44 -4.45 1.02 -19.57
C LEU A 44 -4.30 -0.29 -18.80
N LYS A 45 -3.11 -0.55 -18.25
CA LYS A 45 -2.79 -1.78 -17.55
C LYS A 45 -2.20 -1.45 -16.17
N SER A 46 -2.97 -1.71 -15.11
CA SER A 46 -2.43 -1.75 -13.75
C SER A 46 -1.68 -3.06 -13.52
N ARG A 47 -0.45 -2.97 -12.99
CA ARG A 47 0.37 -4.15 -12.61
C ARG A 47 -0.32 -5.01 -11.56
N HIS A 48 -1.01 -4.38 -10.62
CA HIS A 48 -1.66 -5.02 -9.47
C HIS A 48 -2.80 -5.96 -9.88
N LEU A 49 -3.35 -5.77 -11.08
CA LEU A 49 -4.44 -6.58 -11.62
C LEU A 49 -3.99 -7.56 -12.70
N THR A 50 -2.68 -7.73 -12.90
CA THR A 50 -2.14 -8.77 -13.79
C THR A 50 -1.79 -10.01 -12.98
N PRO A 51 -1.87 -11.23 -13.54
CA PRO A 51 -1.48 -12.45 -12.81
C PRO A 51 -0.06 -12.39 -12.23
N THR A 52 0.91 -11.92 -13.03
CA THR A 52 2.31 -11.78 -12.59
C THR A 52 2.47 -10.73 -11.50
N GLY A 53 1.83 -9.57 -11.64
CA GLY A 53 1.94 -8.51 -10.63
C GLY A 53 1.23 -8.89 -9.33
N PHE A 54 0.07 -9.54 -9.42
CA PHE A 54 -0.63 -10.09 -8.25
C PHE A 54 0.22 -11.14 -7.52
N TYR A 55 0.86 -12.06 -8.24
CA TYR A 55 1.78 -13.04 -7.65
C TYR A 55 2.94 -12.35 -6.92
N GLN A 56 3.57 -11.34 -7.53
CA GLN A 56 4.66 -10.58 -6.90
C GLN A 56 4.20 -9.77 -5.69
N ASP A 57 2.98 -9.23 -5.73
CA ASP A 57 2.36 -8.56 -4.60
C ASP A 57 2.12 -9.56 -3.46
N CYS A 58 1.65 -10.78 -3.74
CA CYS A 58 1.54 -11.86 -2.76
C CYS A 58 2.89 -12.20 -2.10
N GLU A 59 3.97 -12.34 -2.89
CA GLU A 59 5.31 -12.57 -2.34
C GLU A 59 5.74 -11.43 -1.41
N LYS A 60 5.55 -10.17 -1.83
CA LYS A 60 5.90 -8.99 -1.05
C LYS A 60 5.18 -8.97 0.30
N TYR A 61 3.86 -9.19 0.31
CA TYR A 61 3.07 -9.09 1.53
C TYR A 61 3.27 -10.29 2.47
N ALA A 62 3.52 -11.49 1.92
CA ALA A 62 3.88 -12.63 2.73
C ALA A 62 5.19 -12.38 3.48
N GLU A 63 6.22 -11.90 2.78
CA GLU A 63 7.52 -11.56 3.40
C GLU A 63 7.39 -10.42 4.42
N ALA A 64 6.56 -9.41 4.14
CA ALA A 64 6.25 -8.36 5.09
C ALA A 64 5.64 -8.93 6.38
N ALA A 65 4.64 -9.81 6.24
CA ALA A 65 3.98 -10.44 7.38
C ALA A 65 4.94 -11.33 8.20
N ILE A 66 5.81 -12.11 7.54
CA ILE A 66 6.84 -12.93 8.20
C ILE A 66 7.77 -12.06 9.06
N GLN A 67 8.08 -10.86 8.58
CA GLN A 67 8.92 -9.89 9.30
C GLN A 67 8.15 -9.06 10.34
N GLY A 68 6.88 -9.38 10.60
CA GLY A 68 6.06 -8.73 11.63
C GLY A 68 5.36 -7.45 11.19
N TRP A 69 5.37 -7.13 9.89
CA TRP A 69 4.69 -5.95 9.37
C TRP A 69 3.19 -6.18 9.23
N SER A 70 2.40 -5.20 9.63
CA SER A 70 1.04 -5.02 9.15
C SER A 70 1.05 -4.10 7.93
N VAL A 71 0.41 -4.51 6.82
CA VAL A 71 0.35 -3.72 5.59
C VAL A 71 -1.10 -3.37 5.29
N LEU A 72 -1.44 -2.08 5.32
CA LEU A 72 -2.74 -1.57 4.88
C LEU A 72 -2.64 -1.20 3.40
N ARG A 73 -3.63 -1.63 2.60
CA ARG A 73 -3.66 -1.41 1.16
C ARG A 73 -4.91 -0.61 0.81
N PHE A 74 -4.72 0.51 0.13
CA PHE A 74 -5.81 1.42 -0.21
C PHE A 74 -5.80 1.71 -1.70
N ASP A 75 -6.99 1.71 -2.31
CA ASP A 75 -7.14 2.18 -3.67
C ASP A 75 -7.27 3.72 -3.73
N SER A 76 -7.27 4.26 -4.95
CA SER A 76 -7.39 5.71 -5.16
C SER A 76 -8.72 6.31 -4.69
N ARG A 77 -9.78 5.51 -4.55
CA ARG A 77 -11.08 5.97 -4.04
C ARG A 77 -11.01 6.17 -2.53
N MET A 78 -10.48 5.19 -1.80
CA MET A 78 -10.32 5.27 -0.35
C MET A 78 -9.45 6.45 0.09
N VAL A 79 -8.40 6.76 -0.69
CA VAL A 79 -7.56 7.95 -0.48
C VAL A 79 -8.36 9.22 -0.69
N ARG A 80 -9.11 9.33 -1.80
CA ARG A 80 -9.90 10.53 -2.13
C ARG A 80 -11.03 10.81 -1.15
N GLU A 81 -11.66 9.75 -0.63
CA GLU A 81 -12.78 9.85 0.31
C GLU A 81 -12.31 9.95 1.78
N GLY A 82 -11.00 9.98 2.02
CA GLY A 82 -10.40 10.13 3.36
C GLY A 82 -10.34 8.85 4.20
N SER A 83 -11.10 7.80 3.86
CA SER A 83 -11.12 6.55 4.62
C SER A 83 -9.74 5.88 4.80
N ALA A 84 -8.82 6.02 3.85
CA ALA A 84 -7.45 5.52 3.99
C ALA A 84 -6.72 6.12 5.20
N PHE A 85 -6.95 7.41 5.45
CA PHE A 85 -6.41 8.10 6.62
C PHE A 85 -7.05 7.56 7.91
N ASP A 86 -8.37 7.43 7.95
CA ASP A 86 -9.09 6.94 9.13
C ASP A 86 -8.65 5.53 9.54
N TYR A 87 -8.49 4.62 8.56
CA TYR A 87 -7.97 3.28 8.83
C TYR A 87 -6.53 3.31 9.35
N THR A 88 -5.69 4.19 8.79
CA THR A 88 -4.30 4.33 9.23
C THR A 88 -4.22 4.84 10.66
N VAL A 89 -4.99 5.87 11.01
CA VAL A 89 -5.08 6.40 12.38
C VAL A 89 -5.55 5.32 13.34
N ARG A 90 -6.65 4.62 13.02
CA ARG A 90 -7.15 3.52 13.87
C ARG A 90 -6.12 2.42 14.08
N ALA A 91 -5.35 2.07 13.05
CA ALA A 91 -4.30 1.07 13.17
C ALA A 91 -3.12 1.54 14.04
N LEU A 92 -2.78 2.82 13.99
CA LEU A 92 -1.77 3.42 14.87
C LEU A 92 -2.27 3.47 16.33
N GLU A 93 -3.51 3.93 16.54
CA GLU A 93 -4.13 4.00 17.87
C GLU A 93 -4.23 2.62 18.52
N SER A 94 -4.59 1.58 17.76
CA SER A 94 -4.61 0.20 18.25
C SER A 94 -3.23 -0.33 18.65
N ARG A 95 -2.16 0.37 18.27
CA ARG A 95 -0.76 0.07 18.60
C ARG A 95 -0.18 1.06 19.61
N GLY A 96 -1.04 1.82 20.29
CA GLY A 96 -0.64 2.73 21.37
C GLY A 96 -0.20 4.12 20.92
N PHE A 97 -0.29 4.45 19.62
CA PHE A 97 -0.11 5.82 19.18
C PHE A 97 -1.18 6.71 19.82
N ARG A 98 -0.75 7.85 20.37
CA ARG A 98 -1.65 8.85 20.92
C ARG A 98 -1.43 10.16 20.19
N TRP A 99 -2.40 10.53 19.36
CA TRP A 99 -2.42 11.86 18.75
C TRP A 99 -2.65 12.90 19.85
N LYS A 100 -1.62 13.67 20.20
CA LYS A 100 -1.82 14.87 21.00
C LYS A 100 -2.38 15.94 20.07
N LYS A 101 -3.69 16.21 20.17
CA LYS A 101 -4.25 17.43 19.60
C LYS A 101 -3.53 18.61 20.28
N ALA A 102 -2.85 19.42 19.47
CA ALA A 102 -2.44 20.76 19.85
C ALA A 102 -3.69 21.63 20.05
#